data_AF-A0A5C6UEQ5-F1
#
_entry.id   AF-A0A5C6UEQ5-F1
#
_cell.length_a   1.000
_cell.length_b   1.000
_cell.length_c   1.000
_cell.angle_alpha   90.00
_cell.angle_beta   90.00
_cell.angle_gamma   90.00
#
_symmetry.space_group_name_H-M   'P 1'
#
loop_
_entity.id
_entity.type
_entity.pdbx_description
1 polymer ?
#
loop_
_entity_poly.entity_id
_entity_poly.type
_entity_poly.pdbx_seq_one_letter_code
_entity_poly.pdbx_strand_id
1 'polypeptide(L)'
;MGIEPTQAEVIADRLGKLFHRAMTLRDAKTDTPLRVVHASELLQRPMRSRLERVDDAASGIDYAAWLIGETVAVIGGDPALHGVFAAFERAHGTRASSWLDHRWNGISASDGSWVS
;
A
#
# COMPACT_ATOMS: atom_id res chain seq x y z
N MET A 1 12.06 -11.49 -16.38
CA MET A 1 13.12 -11.48 -15.34
C MET A 1 12.38 -11.21 -14.04
N GLY A 2 12.21 -12.22 -13.17
CA GLY A 2 11.34 -12.12 -11.99
C GLY A 2 12.06 -11.53 -10.78
N ILE A 3 11.31 -11.18 -9.73
CA ILE A 3 11.87 -10.88 -8.42
C ILE A 3 12.40 -12.18 -7.80
N GLU A 4 13.68 -12.24 -7.49
CA GLU A 4 14.26 -13.41 -6.84
C GLU A 4 13.74 -13.57 -5.40
N PRO A 5 13.67 -14.79 -4.84
CA PRO A 5 13.14 -15.01 -3.49
C PRO A 5 13.79 -14.12 -2.41
N THR A 6 15.09 -13.87 -2.52
CA THR A 6 15.85 -12.98 -1.63
C THR A 6 15.42 -11.51 -1.75
N GLN A 7 15.03 -11.06 -2.94
CA GLN A 7 14.52 -9.71 -3.16
C GLN A 7 13.10 -9.56 -2.58
N ALA A 8 12.26 -10.60 -2.69
CA ALA A 8 10.93 -10.59 -2.10
C ALA A 8 10.98 -10.46 -0.57
N GLU A 9 11.94 -11.12 0.08
CA GLU A 9 12.17 -11.01 1.52
C GLU A 9 12.65 -9.62 1.94
N VAL A 10 13.56 -9.01 1.18
CA VAL A 10 14.02 -7.63 1.44
C VAL A 10 12.86 -6.64 1.29
N ILE A 11 12.03 -6.78 0.25
CA ILE A 11 10.87 -5.91 0.06
C ILE A 11 9.87 -6.10 1.21
N ALA A 12 9.63 -7.34 1.63
CA ALA A 12 8.76 -7.65 2.76
C ALA A 12 9.25 -6.98 4.06
N ASP A 13 10.54 -7.08 4.41
CA ASP A 13 11.11 -6.41 5.59
C ASP A 13 10.92 -4.88 5.55
N ARG A 14 11.12 -4.26 4.38
CA ARG A 14 10.93 -2.81 4.21
C ARG A 14 9.46 -2.41 4.34
N LEU A 15 8.55 -3.19 3.75
CA LEU A 15 7.11 -3.02 3.95
C LEU A 15 6.72 -3.18 5.42
N GLY A 16 7.41 -4.04 6.17
CA GLY A 16 7.13 -4.28 7.59
C GLY A 16 7.39 -3.03 8.41
N LYS A 17 8.49 -2.33 8.13
CA LYS A 17 8.81 -1.03 8.75
C LYS A 17 7.75 0.03 8.44
N LEU A 18 7.23 0.05 7.22
CA LEU A 18 6.13 0.94 6.83
C LEU A 18 4.84 0.60 7.58
N PHE A 19 4.47 -0.68 7.64
CA PHE A 19 3.31 -1.16 8.38
C PHE A 19 3.35 -0.71 9.85
N HIS A 20 4.46 -0.97 10.56
CA HIS A 20 4.58 -0.59 11.96
C HIS A 20 4.46 0.93 12.15
N ARG A 21 5.11 1.72 11.27
CA ARG A 21 5.00 3.17 11.32
C ARG A 21 3.57 3.65 11.07
N ALA A 22 2.85 3.06 10.11
CA ALA A 22 1.47 3.39 9.82
C ALA A 22 0.55 3.09 11.01
N MET A 23 0.75 1.97 11.70
CA MET A 23 -0.03 1.62 12.90
C MET A 23 0.24 2.62 14.03
N THR A 24 1.51 2.94 14.32
CA THR A 24 1.86 3.95 15.34
C THR A 24 1.22 5.32 15.07
N LEU A 25 1.22 5.76 13.81
CA LEU A 25 0.62 7.05 13.44
C LEU A 25 -0.91 7.04 13.56
N ARG A 26 -1.56 5.90 13.33
CA ARG A 26 -3.02 5.76 13.50
C ARG A 26 -3.40 5.74 14.98
N ASP A 27 -2.65 5.02 15.80
CA ASP A 27 -2.86 4.95 17.25
C ASP A 27 -2.61 6.34 17.89
N ALA A 28 -1.67 7.13 17.36
CA ALA A 28 -1.47 8.51 17.80
C ALA A 28 -2.61 9.46 17.36
N LYS A 29 -3.35 9.12 16.29
CA LYS A 29 -4.46 9.94 15.75
C LYS A 29 -5.80 9.66 16.41
N THR A 30 -6.00 8.52 17.06
CA THR A 30 -7.21 8.24 17.83
C THR A 30 -7.44 9.21 18.99
N ASP A 31 -6.47 10.05 19.33
CA ASP A 31 -6.58 11.17 20.28
C ASP A 31 -7.10 12.48 19.65
N THR A 32 -7.35 12.51 18.34
CA THR A 32 -7.90 13.69 17.64
C THR A 32 -9.39 13.47 17.33
N PRO A 33 -10.30 14.39 17.73
CA PRO A 33 -11.74 14.21 17.48
C PRO A 33 -12.00 14.10 15.96
N LEU A 34 -12.62 12.99 15.56
CA LEU A 34 -13.06 12.74 14.21
C LEU A 34 -14.07 13.82 13.79
N ARG A 35 -13.70 14.66 12.81
CA ARG A 35 -14.69 15.48 12.10
C ARG A 35 -15.51 14.55 11.21
N VAL A 36 -16.80 14.45 11.48
CA VAL A 36 -17.77 13.71 10.66
C VAL A 36 -17.92 14.42 9.32
N VAL A 37 -17.24 13.92 8.30
CA VAL A 37 -17.47 14.31 6.90
C VAL A 37 -18.65 13.50 6.40
N HIS A 38 -19.71 14.17 5.96
CA HIS A 38 -20.94 13.51 5.49
C HIS A 38 -20.68 12.76 4.17
N ALA A 39 -21.21 11.53 4.06
CA ALA A 39 -21.03 10.66 2.90
C ALA A 39 -21.50 11.28 1.56
N SER A 40 -22.41 12.26 1.61
CA SER A 40 -22.86 13.03 0.44
C SER A 40 -21.76 13.89 -0.20
N GLU A 41 -20.78 14.37 0.56
CA GLU A 41 -19.66 15.17 0.04
C GLU A 41 -18.59 14.30 -0.64
N LEU A 42 -18.50 13.01 -0.29
CA LEU A 42 -17.55 12.07 -0.88
C LEU A 42 -18.02 11.57 -2.25
N LEU A 43 -19.32 11.46 -2.47
CA LEU A 43 -19.92 10.93 -3.70
C LEU A 43 -19.94 11.94 -4.87
N GLN A 44 -19.76 13.23 -4.62
CA GLN A 44 -19.73 14.27 -5.66
C GLN A 44 -18.30 14.65 -6.12
N ARG A 45 -17.27 14.06 -5.50
CA ARG A 45 -15.89 14.36 -5.90
C ARG A 45 -15.50 13.49 -7.08
N PRO A 46 -14.91 14.05 -8.15
CA PRO A 46 -14.28 13.23 -9.18
C PRO A 46 -13.31 12.26 -8.51
N MET A 47 -13.18 11.04 -9.04
CA MET A 47 -12.20 10.06 -8.56
C MET A 47 -10.82 10.72 -8.59
N ARG A 48 -10.40 11.21 -7.43
CA ARG A 48 -9.08 11.77 -7.20
C ARG A 48 -8.05 10.67 -7.42
N SER A 49 -6.95 11.02 -8.06
CA SER A 49 -5.78 10.15 -8.12
C SER A 49 -5.40 9.69 -6.70
N ARG A 50 -4.77 8.52 -6.54
CA ARG A 50 -4.41 8.01 -5.21
C ARG A 50 -3.49 8.98 -4.44
N LEU A 51 -2.70 9.79 -5.14
CA LEU A 51 -1.84 10.83 -4.55
C LEU A 51 -2.66 11.98 -3.94
N GLU A 52 -3.74 12.40 -4.59
CA GLU A 52 -4.66 13.45 -4.09
C GLU A 52 -5.51 13.01 -2.89
N ARG A 53 -5.36 11.75 -2.44
CA ARG A 53 -5.92 11.21 -1.20
C ARG A 53 -4.91 11.16 -0.05
N VAL A 54 -3.68 11.66 -0.26
CA VAL A 54 -2.66 11.78 0.77
C VAL A 54 -2.90 13.07 1.55
N ASP A 55 -3.59 12.94 2.68
CA ASP A 55 -3.96 14.06 3.54
C ASP A 55 -3.10 14.12 4.82
N ASP A 56 -2.32 13.07 5.08
CA ASP A 56 -1.49 12.92 6.29
C ASP A 56 -0.37 11.89 6.11
N ALA A 57 0.50 11.77 7.13
CA ALA A 57 1.61 10.82 7.11
C ALA A 57 1.19 9.34 7.00
N ALA A 58 0.05 8.93 7.58
CA ALA A 58 -0.40 7.54 7.52
C ALA A 58 -0.94 7.17 6.13
N SER A 59 -1.73 8.06 5.53
CA SER A 59 -2.18 7.96 4.14
C SER A 59 -1.02 8.04 3.14
N GLY A 60 0.04 8.79 3.45
CA GLY A 60 1.28 8.80 2.66
C GLY A 60 2.03 7.47 2.69
N ILE A 61 2.07 6.80 3.85
CA ILE A 61 2.66 5.44 3.96
C ILE A 61 1.82 4.42 3.21
N ASP A 62 0.49 4.51 3.30
CA ASP A 62 -0.41 3.65 2.54
C ASP A 62 -0.20 3.80 1.02
N TYR A 63 -0.01 5.04 0.56
CA TYR A 63 0.31 5.35 -0.84
C TYR A 63 1.68 4.78 -1.24
N ALA A 64 2.70 4.90 -0.39
CA ALA A 64 4.01 4.32 -0.66
C ALA A 64 3.97 2.78 -0.77
N ALA A 65 3.22 2.09 0.11
CA ALA A 65 3.04 0.64 0.03
C ALA A 65 2.36 0.21 -1.28
N TRP A 66 1.39 1.01 -1.75
CA TRP A 66 0.76 0.79 -3.05
C TRP A 66 1.74 0.98 -4.22
N LEU A 67 2.51 2.07 -4.24
CA LEU A 67 3.52 2.33 -5.27
C LEU A 67 4.58 1.22 -5.36
N ILE A 68 5.00 0.68 -4.20
CA ILE A 68 5.90 -0.48 -4.16
C ILE A 68 5.24 -1.68 -4.85
N GLY A 69 3.97 -1.95 -4.55
CA GLY A 69 3.22 -3.03 -5.20
C GLY A 69 3.12 -2.84 -6.71
N GLU A 70 2.81 -1.62 -7.16
CA GLU A 70 2.73 -1.30 -8.60
C GLU A 70 4.09 -1.52 -9.28
N THR A 71 5.17 -1.07 -8.64
CA THR A 71 6.54 -1.28 -9.14
C THR A 71 6.87 -2.78 -9.25
N VAL A 72 6.51 -3.57 -8.23
CA VAL A 72 6.69 -5.03 -8.23
C VAL A 72 5.89 -5.69 -9.36
N ALA A 73 4.63 -5.28 -9.56
CA ALA A 73 3.77 -5.80 -10.61
C ALA A 73 4.31 -5.46 -12.02
N VAL A 74 4.81 -4.24 -12.23
CA VAL A 74 5.39 -3.82 -13.52
C VAL A 74 6.65 -4.60 -13.85
N ILE A 75 7.53 -4.84 -12.87
CA ILE A 75 8.82 -5.51 -13.10
C ILE A 75 8.65 -7.03 -13.18
N GLY A 76 7.87 -7.61 -12.28
CA GLY A 76 7.82 -9.05 -12.05
C GLY A 76 6.46 -9.71 -12.27
N GLY A 77 5.41 -8.94 -12.57
CA GLY A 77 4.04 -9.42 -12.74
C GLY A 77 3.39 -9.91 -11.45
N ASP A 78 2.20 -10.48 -11.59
CA ASP A 78 1.42 -11.05 -10.49
C ASP A 78 2.18 -12.11 -9.66
N PRO A 79 3.01 -13.01 -10.25
CA PRO A 79 3.78 -13.95 -9.45
C PRO A 79 4.74 -13.28 -8.47
N ALA A 80 5.32 -12.13 -8.83
CA ALA A 80 6.20 -11.38 -7.95
C ALA A 80 5.43 -10.72 -6.80
N LEU A 81 4.25 -10.14 -7.09
CA LEU A 81 3.35 -9.62 -6.05
C LEU A 81 2.99 -10.71 -5.03
N HIS A 82 2.58 -11.88 -5.50
CA HIS A 82 2.27 -13.01 -4.62
C HIS A 82 3.49 -13.50 -3.83
N GLY A 83 4.67 -13.50 -4.44
CA GLY A 83 5.92 -13.86 -3.75
C GLY A 83 6.24 -12.90 -2.60
N VAL A 84 6.13 -11.60 -2.82
CA VAL A 84 6.32 -10.59 -1.77
C VAL A 84 5.22 -10.69 -0.71
N PHE A 85 3.96 -10.88 -1.11
CA PHE A 85 2.85 -11.03 -0.18
C PHE A 85 3.08 -12.22 0.77
N ALA A 86 3.45 -13.38 0.22
CA ALA A 86 3.73 -14.58 0.99
C ALA A 86 4.94 -14.40 1.91
N ALA A 87 6.01 -13.74 1.46
CA ALA A 87 7.17 -13.41 2.30
C ALA A 87 6.76 -12.47 3.46
N PHE A 88 5.92 -11.49 3.16
CA PHE A 88 5.43 -10.53 4.14
C PHE A 88 4.54 -11.18 5.20
N GLU A 89 3.61 -12.05 4.81
CA GLU A 89 2.78 -12.80 5.75
C GLU A 89 3.61 -13.71 6.64
N ARG A 90 4.62 -14.41 6.10
CA ARG A 90 5.54 -15.23 6.91
C ARG A 90 6.30 -14.41 7.94
N ALA A 91 6.76 -13.21 7.59
CA ALA A 91 7.60 -12.38 8.45
C ALA A 91 6.81 -11.54 9.47
N HIS A 92 5.60 -11.10 9.13
CA HIS A 92 4.85 -10.09 9.90
C HIS A 92 3.44 -10.53 10.32
N GLY A 93 3.00 -11.72 9.88
CA GLY A 93 1.72 -12.32 10.25
C GLY A 93 0.49 -11.76 9.52
N THR A 94 -0.64 -12.43 9.71
CA THR A 94 -1.88 -12.25 8.93
C THR A 94 -2.50 -10.85 9.05
N ARG A 95 -2.37 -10.17 10.20
CA ARG A 95 -2.88 -8.80 10.34
C ARG A 95 -2.12 -7.82 9.45
N ALA A 96 -0.79 -7.94 9.43
CA ALA A 96 0.03 -7.10 8.57
C ALA A 96 -0.30 -7.43 7.11
N SER A 97 -0.33 -8.71 6.72
CA SER A 97 -0.60 -9.10 5.33
C SER A 97 -1.97 -8.62 4.86
N SER A 98 -3.00 -8.65 5.72
CA SER A 98 -4.31 -8.07 5.41
C SER A 98 -4.27 -6.56 5.12
N TRP A 99 -3.43 -5.80 5.85
CA TRP A 99 -3.20 -4.39 5.54
C TRP A 99 -2.54 -4.22 4.17
N LEU A 100 -1.56 -5.06 3.85
CA LEU A 100 -0.84 -5.01 2.57
C LEU A 100 -1.75 -5.39 1.38
N ASP A 101 -2.55 -6.45 1.52
CA ASP A 101 -3.51 -6.92 0.52
C ASP A 101 -4.48 -5.80 0.12
N HIS A 102 -5.05 -5.10 1.12
CA HIS A 102 -5.93 -3.97 0.87
C HIS A 102 -5.27 -2.86 0.02
N ARG A 103 -3.96 -2.65 0.17
CA ARG A 103 -3.23 -1.67 -0.65
C ARG A 103 -3.06 -2.15 -2.07
N TRP A 104 -2.74 -3.42 -2.25
CA TRP A 104 -2.46 -4.00 -3.56
C TRP A 104 -3.70 -4.43 -4.33
N ASN A 105 -4.85 -4.45 -3.68
CA ASN A 105 -6.12 -4.69 -4.34
C ASN A 105 -6.33 -3.71 -5.52
N GLY A 106 -6.56 -4.28 -6.70
CA GLY A 106 -6.75 -3.54 -7.95
C GLY A 106 -5.47 -2.99 -8.61
N ILE A 107 -4.28 -3.46 -8.24
CA ILE A 107 -3.07 -3.23 -9.03
C ILE A 107 -3.16 -4.07 -10.32
N SER A 108 -3.19 -3.41 -11.48
CA SER A 108 -3.02 -4.04 -12.79
C SER A 108 -1.55 -4.01 -13.18
N ALA A 109 -0.98 -5.16 -13.56
CA ALA A 109 0.33 -5.21 -14.21
C ALA A 109 0.23 -4.74 -15.68
N SER A 110 -0.09 -3.46 -15.90
CA SER A 110 0.07 -2.67 -17.15
C SER A 110 -0.73 -1.37 -17.03
N ASP A 111 -0.27 -0.23 -17.55
CA ASP A 111 0.85 0.08 -18.45
C ASP A 111 1.58 1.34 -17.99
N GLY A 112 2.86 1.25 -17.63
CA GLY A 112 3.67 2.34 -17.06
C GLY A 112 3.89 3.54 -17.98
N SER A 113 2.84 4.28 -18.31
CA SER A 113 2.91 5.51 -19.08
C SER A 113 3.06 6.71 -18.13
N TRP A 114 4.32 7.12 -17.95
CA TRP A 114 4.60 8.55 -17.76
C TRP A 114 4.28 9.24 -19.09
N VAL A 115 3.12 9.89 -19.19
CA VAL A 115 2.90 10.85 -20.28
C VAL A 115 3.68 12.10 -19.89
N SER A 116 4.80 12.34 -20.57
CA SER A 116 5.57 13.59 -20.49
C SER A 116 4.75 14.79 -20.94
#